data_AF-A0A920M142-F1
#
_entry.id   AF-A0A920M142-F1
#
_cell.length_a   1.000
_cell.length_b   1.000
_cell.length_c   1.000
_cell.angle_alpha   90.00
_cell.angle_beta   90.00
_cell.angle_gamma   90.00
#
_symmetry.space_group_name_H-M   'P 1'
#
loop_
_entity.id
_entity.type
_entity.pdbx_description
1 polymer ?
#
loop_
_entity_poly.entity_id
_entity_poly.type
_entity_poly.pdbx_seq_one_letter_code
_entity_poly.pdbx_strand_id
1 'polypeptide(L)'
;MKNIFNITFIIFFTTFIFTQEVEEEVDPNIERVEKIQDLIDRVEQNRAELSSLDKARLDEFIKKVADRRFLLSKAKKQLADEEARNQRLEDLFEANEIRLSELETELNIKLGVLGELFGVARQMAGELQADSESAYNFSEYPERADALNEIGKIKVHSLENLEDLWVLHLNEISSSGEVKEIKANIINLLATLKKLS
;
A
#
# COMPACT_ATOMS: atom_id res chain seq x y z
N MET A 1 68.17 -117.01 -50.48
CA MET A 1 67.67 -118.29 -49.92
C MET A 1 67.96 -118.32 -48.43
N LYS A 2 66.91 -118.47 -47.60
CA LYS A 2 66.89 -118.96 -46.20
C LYS A 2 67.72 -118.18 -45.15
N ASN A 3 67.35 -118.02 -43.90
CA ASN A 3 66.12 -118.06 -43.09
C ASN A 3 66.64 -117.78 -41.65
N ILE A 4 66.02 -116.82 -40.96
CA ILE A 4 65.53 -116.89 -39.56
C ILE A 4 66.33 -117.76 -38.57
N PHE A 5 66.91 -117.16 -37.52
CA PHE A 5 66.73 -117.64 -36.14
C PHE A 5 67.02 -116.53 -35.12
N ASN A 6 66.44 -116.70 -33.94
CA ASN A 6 65.97 -115.70 -33.03
C ASN A 6 66.51 -116.05 -31.61
N ILE A 7 66.60 -115.05 -30.72
CA ILE A 7 66.40 -115.14 -29.25
C ILE A 7 67.65 -115.22 -28.30
N THR A 8 67.75 -114.14 -27.51
CA THR A 8 68.06 -113.97 -26.06
C THR A 8 69.46 -113.68 -25.48
N PHE A 9 69.46 -112.50 -24.84
CA PHE A 9 69.84 -112.16 -23.46
C PHE A 9 71.26 -111.64 -23.20
N ILE A 10 71.37 -110.32 -22.97
CA ILE A 10 71.96 -109.70 -21.76
C ILE A 10 71.54 -108.21 -21.71
N ILE A 11 70.71 -107.90 -20.70
CA ILE A 11 70.68 -106.72 -19.80
C ILE A 11 71.30 -105.41 -20.31
N PHE A 12 70.48 -104.35 -20.46
CA PHE A 12 70.81 -103.02 -19.94
C PHE A 12 69.57 -102.13 -19.69
N PHE A 13 69.24 -102.02 -18.41
CA PHE A 13 68.74 -100.86 -17.66
C PHE A 13 68.01 -99.71 -18.41
N THR A 14 66.72 -99.59 -18.10
CA THR A 14 65.83 -98.45 -18.35
C THR A 14 66.15 -97.24 -17.47
N THR A 15 66.11 -96.02 -18.02
CA THR A 15 65.84 -94.81 -17.24
C THR A 15 64.66 -94.03 -17.83
N PHE A 16 63.66 -93.87 -16.97
CA PHE A 16 62.44 -93.08 -17.12
C PHE A 16 62.82 -91.59 -17.04
N ILE A 17 62.45 -90.76 -18.03
CA ILE A 17 62.55 -89.30 -17.91
C ILE A 17 61.20 -88.77 -17.45
N PHE A 18 61.18 -88.23 -16.23
CA PHE A 18 60.10 -87.45 -15.66
C PHE A 18 60.08 -86.09 -16.39
N THR A 19 58.97 -85.72 -17.04
CA THR A 19 58.81 -84.36 -17.60
C THR A 19 58.16 -83.51 -16.52
N GLN A 20 58.93 -82.58 -15.94
CA GLN A 20 58.45 -81.57 -15.00
C GLN A 20 57.96 -80.37 -15.81
N GLU A 21 56.69 -80.01 -15.62
CA GLU A 21 56.10 -78.74 -16.06
C GLU A 21 56.88 -77.61 -15.39
N VAL A 22 57.59 -76.80 -16.17
CA VAL A 22 58.34 -75.64 -15.67
C VAL A 22 57.33 -74.52 -15.45
N GLU A 23 56.87 -74.36 -14.21
CA GLU A 23 56.34 -73.08 -13.74
C GLU A 23 57.46 -72.04 -13.88
N GLU A 24 57.26 -71.00 -14.69
CA GLU A 24 58.14 -69.83 -14.66
C GLU A 24 58.03 -69.18 -13.28
N GLU A 25 59.01 -69.45 -12.42
CA GLU A 25 59.15 -68.85 -11.10
C GLU A 25 59.53 -67.37 -11.26
N VAL A 26 58.53 -66.49 -11.27
CA VAL A 26 58.73 -65.04 -11.26
C VAL A 26 59.39 -64.67 -9.93
N ASP A 27 60.57 -64.04 -9.98
CA ASP A 27 61.31 -63.60 -8.79
C ASP A 27 60.39 -62.72 -7.91
N PRO A 28 60.11 -63.12 -6.64
CA PRO A 28 59.19 -62.42 -5.75
C PRO A 28 59.63 -60.98 -5.42
N ASN A 29 60.89 -60.60 -5.70
CA ASN A 29 61.32 -59.21 -5.62
C ASN A 29 60.86 -58.36 -6.80
N ILE A 30 60.77 -58.90 -8.00
CA ILE A 30 60.33 -58.17 -9.20
C ILE A 30 58.84 -57.86 -9.10
N GLU A 31 58.01 -58.83 -8.70
CA GLU A 31 56.56 -58.62 -8.49
C GLU A 31 56.27 -57.56 -7.42
N ARG A 32 57.09 -57.49 -6.35
CA ARG A 32 56.95 -56.45 -5.31
C ARG A 32 57.35 -55.07 -5.81
N VAL A 33 58.42 -54.96 -6.60
CA VAL A 33 58.87 -53.68 -7.16
C VAL A 33 57.85 -53.13 -8.15
N GLU A 34 57.27 -53.97 -9.00
CA GLU A 34 56.19 -53.57 -9.92
C GLU A 34 54.93 -53.13 -9.17
N LYS A 35 54.53 -53.83 -8.10
CA LYS A 35 53.39 -53.41 -7.25
C LYS A 35 53.64 -52.09 -6.52
N ILE A 36 54.86 -51.85 -6.05
CA ILE A 36 55.21 -50.57 -5.40
C ILE A 36 55.17 -49.44 -6.43
N GLN A 37 55.65 -49.69 -7.65
CA GLN A 37 55.58 -48.70 -8.72
C GLN A 37 54.12 -48.38 -9.11
N ASP A 38 53.25 -49.40 -9.24
CA ASP A 38 51.81 -49.20 -9.49
C ASP A 38 51.14 -48.38 -8.39
N LEU A 39 51.53 -48.57 -7.12
CA LEU A 39 51.03 -47.74 -6.01
C LEU A 39 51.51 -46.29 -6.08
N ILE A 40 52.78 -46.06 -6.45
CA ILE A 40 53.32 -44.70 -6.62
C ILE A 40 52.58 -43.98 -7.75
N ASP A 41 52.40 -44.64 -8.90
CA ASP A 41 51.72 -44.08 -10.06
C ASP A 41 50.25 -43.74 -9.71
N ARG A 42 49.55 -44.61 -8.97
CA ARG A 42 48.20 -44.33 -8.45
C ARG A 42 48.18 -43.16 -7.48
N VAL A 43 49.16 -43.03 -6.59
CA VAL A 43 49.22 -41.91 -5.63
C VAL A 43 49.50 -40.59 -6.34
N GLU A 44 50.38 -40.58 -7.33
CA GLU A 44 50.68 -39.39 -8.13
C GLU A 44 49.47 -38.95 -8.96
N GLN A 45 48.78 -39.90 -9.61
CA GLN A 45 47.54 -39.62 -10.34
C GLN A 45 46.46 -39.05 -9.41
N ASN A 46 46.19 -39.71 -8.28
CA ASN A 46 45.21 -39.25 -7.30
C ASN A 46 45.55 -37.86 -6.74
N ARG A 47 46.84 -37.57 -6.50
CA ARG A 47 47.28 -36.26 -6.00
C ARG A 47 46.97 -35.14 -7.01
N ALA A 48 47.22 -35.37 -8.29
CA ALA A 48 46.92 -34.38 -9.33
C ALA A 48 45.40 -34.14 -9.45
N GLU A 49 44.61 -35.21 -9.46
CA GLU A 49 43.15 -35.16 -9.50
C GLU A 49 42.59 -34.42 -8.28
N LEU A 50 42.99 -34.80 -7.07
CA LEU A 50 42.59 -34.13 -5.82
C LEU A 50 42.98 -32.65 -5.79
N SER A 51 44.20 -32.31 -6.23
CA SER A 51 44.63 -30.92 -6.29
C SER A 51 43.78 -30.07 -7.23
N SER A 52 43.39 -30.61 -8.39
CA SER A 52 42.51 -29.91 -9.33
C SER A 52 41.11 -29.70 -8.78
N LEU A 53 40.59 -30.71 -8.09
CA LEU A 53 39.25 -30.71 -7.49
C LEU A 53 39.18 -29.79 -6.27
N ASP A 54 40.23 -29.73 -5.45
CA ASP A 54 40.31 -28.78 -4.33
C ASP A 54 40.44 -27.32 -4.80
N LYS A 55 41.17 -27.07 -5.90
CA LYS A 55 41.19 -25.74 -6.55
C LYS A 55 39.80 -25.34 -7.02
N ALA A 56 39.08 -26.23 -7.69
CA ALA A 56 37.71 -25.97 -8.14
C ALA A 56 36.75 -25.66 -6.97
N ARG A 57 36.84 -26.42 -5.86
CA ARG A 57 36.08 -26.15 -4.64
C ARG A 57 36.42 -24.79 -4.02
N LEU A 58 37.70 -24.43 -3.97
CA LEU A 58 38.14 -23.15 -3.43
C LEU A 58 37.61 -21.99 -4.28
N ASP A 59 37.68 -22.10 -5.61
CA ASP A 59 37.15 -21.09 -6.52
C ASP A 59 35.63 -20.95 -6.37
N GLU A 60 34.91 -22.07 -6.26
CA GLU A 60 33.46 -22.06 -6.00
C GLU A 60 33.14 -21.41 -4.64
N PHE A 61 33.91 -21.73 -3.60
CA PHE A 61 33.75 -21.15 -2.28
C PHE A 61 33.97 -19.63 -2.30
N ILE A 62 35.03 -19.15 -2.94
CA ILE A 62 35.33 -17.72 -3.07
C ILE A 62 34.19 -17.01 -3.82
N LYS A 63 33.69 -17.58 -4.91
CA LYS A 63 32.53 -17.05 -5.65
C LYS A 63 31.29 -16.97 -4.76
N LYS A 64 30.95 -18.05 -4.05
CA LYS A 64 29.80 -18.08 -3.11
C LYS A 64 29.93 -17.05 -1.99
N VAL A 65 31.13 -16.79 -1.49
CA VAL A 65 31.37 -15.76 -0.46
C VAL A 65 31.18 -14.37 -1.04
N ALA A 66 31.70 -14.10 -2.24
CA ALA A 66 31.51 -12.83 -2.93
C ALA A 66 30.02 -12.56 -3.20
N ASP A 67 29.29 -13.55 -3.71
CA ASP A 67 27.85 -13.47 -3.97
C ASP A 67 27.06 -13.18 -2.70
N ARG A 68 27.35 -13.90 -1.60
CA ARG A 68 26.70 -13.66 -0.31
C ARG A 68 26.96 -12.25 0.23
N ARG A 69 28.18 -11.75 0.11
CA ARG A 69 28.54 -10.38 0.53
C ARG A 69 27.80 -9.35 -0.31
N PHE A 70 27.69 -9.57 -1.62
CA PHE A 70 26.92 -8.71 -2.52
C PHE A 70 25.42 -8.72 -2.20
N LEU A 71 24.82 -9.90 -1.98
CA LEU A 71 23.42 -10.00 -1.59
C LEU A 71 23.15 -9.33 -0.25
N LEU A 72 24.05 -9.49 0.73
CA LEU A 72 23.93 -8.84 2.03
C LEU A 72 24.03 -7.31 1.92
N SER A 73 24.99 -6.79 1.14
CA SER A 73 25.12 -5.34 0.96
C SER A 73 23.92 -4.76 0.21
N LYS A 74 23.41 -5.48 -0.79
CA LYS A 74 22.17 -5.12 -1.49
C LYS A 74 20.98 -5.08 -0.55
N ALA A 75 20.76 -6.12 0.26
CA ALA A 75 19.66 -6.19 1.20
C ALA A 75 19.74 -5.08 2.27
N LYS A 76 20.95 -4.81 2.80
CA LYS A 76 21.16 -3.70 3.75
C LYS A 76 20.84 -2.34 3.13
N LYS A 77 21.23 -2.12 1.88
CA LYS A 77 20.90 -0.89 1.16
C LYS A 77 19.39 -0.75 0.97
N GLN A 78 18.72 -1.80 0.52
CA GLN A 78 17.26 -1.81 0.36
C GLN A 78 16.55 -1.54 1.69
N LEU A 79 17.00 -2.13 2.78
CA LEU A 79 16.46 -1.87 4.12
C LEU A 79 16.62 -0.39 4.49
N ALA A 80 17.80 0.18 4.34
CA ALA A 80 18.04 1.59 4.65
C ALA A 80 17.21 2.54 3.76
N ASP A 81 17.04 2.21 2.47
CA ASP A 81 16.23 2.99 1.54
C ASP A 81 14.73 2.96 1.94
N GLU A 82 14.21 1.79 2.35
CA GLU A 82 12.83 1.64 2.82
C GLU A 82 12.61 2.26 4.21
N GLU A 83 13.56 2.15 5.14
CA GLU A 83 13.50 2.84 6.44
C GLU A 83 13.46 4.36 6.25
N ALA A 84 14.33 4.91 5.39
CA ALA A 84 14.31 6.33 5.08
C ALA A 84 13.01 6.77 4.39
N ARG A 85 12.42 5.90 3.57
CA ARG A 85 11.11 6.14 2.95
C ARG A 85 9.99 6.11 3.98
N ASN A 86 10.03 5.14 4.89
CA ASN A 86 9.06 4.99 5.96
C ASN A 86 9.07 6.23 6.86
N GLN A 87 10.24 6.68 7.32
CA GLN A 87 10.36 7.92 8.10
C GLN A 87 9.74 9.13 7.38
N ARG A 88 10.06 9.32 6.09
CA ARG A 88 9.46 10.42 5.31
C ARG A 88 7.94 10.33 5.20
N LEU A 89 7.40 9.12 5.11
CA LEU A 89 5.96 8.90 5.05
C LEU A 89 5.30 9.13 6.41
N GLU A 90 5.94 8.73 7.50
CA GLU A 90 5.48 9.01 8.86
C GLU A 90 5.46 10.51 9.14
N ASP A 91 6.54 11.23 8.81
CA ASP A 91 6.61 12.69 8.97
C ASP A 91 5.50 13.40 8.16
N LEU A 92 5.25 12.96 6.92
CA LEU A 92 4.17 13.49 6.09
C LEU A 92 2.78 13.15 6.66
N PHE A 93 2.61 11.95 7.21
CA PHE A 93 1.36 11.52 7.82
C PHE A 93 1.07 12.35 9.07
N GLU A 94 2.04 12.53 9.96
CA GLU A 94 1.89 13.36 11.16
C GLU A 94 1.56 14.82 10.81
N ALA A 95 2.25 15.40 9.84
CA ALA A 95 1.96 16.75 9.37
C ALA A 95 0.54 16.88 8.78
N ASN A 96 0.08 15.86 8.04
CA ASN A 96 -1.27 15.83 7.49
C ASN A 96 -2.34 15.66 8.57
N GLU A 97 -2.10 14.83 9.59
CA GLU A 97 -3.02 14.66 10.73
C GLU A 97 -3.20 15.96 11.51
N ILE A 98 -2.11 16.69 11.78
CA ILE A 98 -2.17 18.01 12.43
C ILE A 98 -3.01 18.96 11.57
N ARG A 99 -2.71 19.06 10.28
CA ARG A 99 -3.45 19.94 9.36
C ARG A 99 -4.92 19.55 9.24
N LEU A 100 -5.22 18.25 9.23
CA LEU A 100 -6.59 17.76 9.16
C LEU A 100 -7.36 18.18 10.42
N SER A 101 -6.79 17.97 11.60
CA SER A 101 -7.38 18.38 12.88
C SER A 101 -7.61 19.89 12.97
N GLU A 102 -6.66 20.70 12.49
CA GLU A 102 -6.81 22.16 12.39
C GLU A 102 -7.98 22.54 11.47
N LEU A 103 -8.07 21.92 10.28
CA LEU A 103 -9.14 22.19 9.32
C LEU A 103 -10.52 21.74 9.85
N GLU A 104 -10.60 20.61 10.53
CA GLU A 104 -11.82 20.14 11.18
C GLU A 104 -12.25 21.09 12.30
N THR A 105 -11.30 21.59 13.09
CA THR A 105 -11.57 22.59 14.12
C THR A 105 -12.08 23.89 13.49
N GLU A 106 -11.41 24.39 12.45
CA GLU A 106 -11.83 25.59 11.72
C GLU A 106 -13.23 25.41 11.10
N LEU A 107 -13.50 24.25 10.51
CA LEU A 107 -14.80 23.92 9.95
C LEU A 107 -15.89 23.95 11.04
N ASN A 108 -15.65 23.33 12.19
CA ASN A 108 -16.59 23.32 13.31
C ASN A 108 -16.85 24.72 13.85
N ILE A 109 -15.81 25.56 13.96
CA ILE A 109 -15.96 26.97 14.36
C ILE A 109 -16.83 27.71 13.33
N LYS A 110 -16.55 27.56 12.03
CA LYS A 110 -17.33 28.19 10.96
C LYS A 110 -18.78 27.73 10.95
N LEU A 111 -19.04 26.44 11.19
CA LEU A 111 -20.39 25.90 11.32
C LEU A 111 -21.12 26.47 12.54
N GLY A 112 -20.42 26.62 13.67
CA GLY A 112 -20.96 27.26 14.87
C GLY A 112 -21.35 28.72 14.60
N VAL A 113 -20.43 29.51 14.04
CA VAL A 113 -20.67 30.91 13.64
C VAL A 113 -21.83 31.00 12.65
N LEU A 114 -21.90 30.12 11.66
CA LEU A 114 -23.01 30.10 10.70
C LEU A 114 -24.35 29.73 11.37
N GLY A 115 -24.34 28.83 12.34
CA GLY A 115 -25.51 28.51 13.17
C GLY A 115 -26.00 29.70 14.00
N GLU A 116 -25.08 30.49 14.57
CA GLU A 116 -25.41 31.75 15.25
C GLU A 116 -26.02 32.78 14.28
N LEU A 117 -25.42 32.95 13.09
CA LEU A 117 -25.95 33.84 12.05
C LEU A 117 -27.38 33.46 11.64
N PHE A 118 -27.67 32.17 11.45
CA PHE A 118 -29.02 31.69 11.16
C PHE A 118 -29.99 31.82 12.34
N GLY A 119 -29.47 31.78 13.58
CA GLY A 119 -30.24 32.10 14.78
C GLY A 119 -30.70 33.57 14.76
N VAL A 120 -29.76 34.49 14.55
CA VAL A 120 -30.02 35.93 14.47
C VAL A 120 -30.95 36.26 13.31
N ALA A 121 -30.76 35.67 12.14
CA ALA A 121 -31.63 35.88 10.99
C ALA A 121 -33.08 35.47 11.27
N ARG A 122 -33.31 34.34 11.95
CA ARG A 122 -34.67 33.92 12.37
C ARG A 122 -35.29 34.87 13.38
N GLN A 123 -34.50 35.30 14.36
CA GLN A 123 -34.98 36.25 15.35
C GLN A 123 -35.40 37.56 14.67
N MET A 124 -34.54 38.10 13.79
CA MET A 124 -34.84 39.31 13.03
C MET A 124 -36.05 39.15 12.11
N ALA A 125 -36.21 37.99 11.46
CA ALA A 125 -37.39 37.70 10.64
C ALA A 125 -38.69 37.68 11.48
N GLY A 126 -38.65 37.07 12.66
CA GLY A 126 -39.79 37.05 13.58
C GLY A 126 -40.12 38.43 14.18
N GLU A 127 -39.10 39.20 14.53
CA GLU A 127 -39.26 40.59 14.99
C GLU A 127 -39.89 41.45 13.87
N LEU A 128 -39.35 41.37 12.65
CA LEU A 128 -39.88 42.11 11.51
C LEU A 128 -41.29 41.67 11.11
N GLN A 129 -41.63 40.39 11.26
CA GLN A 129 -42.98 39.89 11.05
C GLN A 129 -43.95 40.53 12.06
N ALA A 130 -43.62 40.48 13.35
CA ALA A 130 -44.45 41.06 14.40
C ALA A 130 -44.61 42.58 14.22
N ASP A 131 -43.54 43.28 13.86
CA ASP A 131 -43.58 44.70 13.54
C ASP A 131 -44.48 44.97 12.33
N SER A 132 -44.34 44.20 11.24
CA SER A 132 -45.16 44.35 10.03
C SER A 132 -46.64 44.03 10.26
N GLU A 133 -47.01 43.12 11.17
CA GLU A 133 -48.40 42.83 11.53
C GLU A 133 -49.02 43.97 12.37
N SER A 134 -48.19 44.66 13.17
CA SER A 134 -48.61 45.83 13.94
C SER A 134 -48.64 47.13 13.13
N ALA A 135 -47.94 47.17 12.00
CA ALA A 135 -47.79 48.34 11.16
C ALA A 135 -49.05 48.65 10.33
N TYR A 136 -49.32 49.93 10.12
CA TYR A 136 -50.47 50.39 9.32
C TYR A 136 -50.33 50.08 7.82
N ASN A 137 -49.11 49.85 7.35
CA ASN A 137 -48.78 49.56 5.95
C ASN A 137 -49.03 48.08 5.56
N PHE A 138 -49.56 47.24 6.46
CA PHE A 138 -49.85 45.83 6.20
C PHE A 138 -50.74 45.63 4.96
N SER A 139 -51.67 46.55 4.70
CA SER A 139 -52.55 46.49 3.52
C SER A 139 -51.81 46.72 2.19
N GLU A 140 -50.61 47.29 2.20
CA GLU A 140 -49.83 47.58 0.99
C GLU A 140 -48.96 46.37 0.57
N TYR A 141 -48.51 45.58 1.55
CA TYR A 141 -47.65 44.41 1.33
C TYR A 141 -48.19 43.16 2.05
N PRO A 142 -49.32 42.60 1.58
CA PRO A 142 -49.97 41.48 2.26
C PRO A 142 -49.13 40.19 2.27
N GLU A 143 -48.23 39.98 1.29
CA GLU A 143 -47.40 38.77 1.19
C GLU A 143 -46.16 38.79 2.10
N ARG A 144 -45.81 39.95 2.67
CA ARG A 144 -44.58 40.13 3.45
C ARG A 144 -44.60 39.34 4.75
N ALA A 145 -45.74 39.29 5.45
CA ALA A 145 -45.85 38.54 6.70
C ALA A 145 -45.63 37.03 6.47
N ASP A 146 -46.20 36.49 5.38
CA ASP A 146 -46.00 35.09 5.01
C ASP A 146 -44.54 34.81 4.62
N ALA A 147 -43.91 35.68 3.83
CA ALA A 147 -42.49 35.55 3.47
C ALA A 147 -41.56 35.56 4.70
N LEU A 148 -41.79 36.48 5.64
CA LEU A 148 -41.01 36.56 6.89
C LEU A 148 -41.24 35.36 7.80
N ASN A 149 -42.48 34.86 7.88
CA ASN A 149 -42.82 33.66 8.63
C ASN A 149 -42.12 32.41 8.07
N GLU A 150 -42.04 32.27 6.75
CA GLU A 150 -41.30 31.17 6.11
C GLU A 150 -39.80 31.28 6.38
N ILE A 151 -39.20 32.48 6.28
CA ILE A 151 -37.79 32.71 6.64
C ILE A 151 -37.54 32.39 8.13
N GLY A 152 -38.47 32.72 9.02
CA GLY A 152 -38.37 32.43 10.46
C GLY A 152 -38.39 30.94 10.81
N LYS A 153 -39.06 30.10 10.00
CA LYS A 153 -39.15 28.64 10.21
C LYS A 153 -37.93 27.87 9.70
N ILE A 154 -37.25 28.38 8.68
CA ILE A 154 -36.12 27.69 8.04
C ILE A 154 -34.94 27.61 9.02
N LYS A 155 -34.38 26.41 9.22
CA LYS A 155 -33.25 26.21 10.15
C LYS A 155 -31.89 26.61 9.59
N VAL A 156 -31.71 26.50 8.27
CA VAL A 156 -30.47 26.76 7.55
C VAL A 156 -30.82 27.65 6.37
N HIS A 157 -30.38 28.91 6.41
CA HIS A 157 -30.73 29.89 5.38
C HIS A 157 -29.77 29.77 4.19
N SER A 158 -30.33 29.84 2.98
CA SER A 158 -29.54 30.12 1.78
C SER A 158 -29.13 31.60 1.78
N LEU A 159 -28.18 31.96 0.91
CA LEU A 159 -27.83 33.37 0.68
C LEU A 159 -29.07 34.18 0.23
N GLU A 160 -29.89 33.59 -0.65
CA GLU A 160 -31.14 34.18 -1.14
C GLU A 160 -32.10 34.52 0.00
N ASN A 161 -32.29 33.62 0.97
CA ASN A 161 -33.17 33.90 2.12
C ASN A 161 -32.67 35.08 2.98
N LEU A 162 -31.34 35.22 3.11
CA LEU A 162 -30.75 36.37 3.81
C LEU A 162 -30.93 37.64 2.99
N GLU A 163 -30.81 37.53 1.67
CA GLU A 163 -31.03 38.64 0.74
C GLU A 163 -32.48 39.15 0.79
N ASP A 164 -33.45 38.23 0.75
CA ASP A 164 -34.86 38.57 0.90
C ASP A 164 -35.14 39.23 2.25
N LEU A 165 -34.51 38.76 3.33
CA LEU A 165 -34.70 39.33 4.67
C LEU A 165 -34.30 40.82 4.75
N TRP A 166 -33.09 41.19 4.29
CA TRP A 166 -32.69 42.61 4.35
C TRP A 166 -33.46 43.48 3.36
N VAL A 167 -33.86 42.94 2.20
CA VAL A 167 -34.72 43.67 1.25
C VAL A 167 -36.10 43.93 1.86
N LEU A 168 -36.73 42.92 2.47
CA LEU A 168 -38.02 43.08 3.16
C LEU A 168 -37.92 44.08 4.32
N HIS A 169 -36.81 44.06 5.06
CA HIS A 169 -36.55 45.01 6.13
C HIS A 169 -36.43 46.45 5.60
N LEU A 170 -35.66 46.67 4.53
CA LEU A 170 -35.55 47.99 3.90
C LEU A 170 -36.87 48.48 3.30
N ASN A 171 -37.66 47.57 2.72
CA ASN A 171 -38.99 47.90 2.22
C ASN A 171 -39.93 48.36 3.34
N GLU A 172 -39.85 47.74 4.53
CA GLU A 172 -40.61 48.19 5.70
C GLU A 172 -40.18 49.58 6.16
N ILE A 173 -38.86 49.83 6.27
CA ILE A 173 -38.33 51.15 6.61
C ILE A 173 -38.79 52.20 5.61
N SER A 174 -38.67 51.94 4.30
CA SER A 174 -39.10 52.86 3.25
C SER A 174 -40.60 53.15 3.32
N SER A 175 -41.42 52.11 3.48
CA SER A 175 -42.88 52.24 3.51
C SER A 175 -43.37 52.96 4.78
N SER A 176 -42.67 52.81 5.90
CA SER A 176 -42.97 53.54 7.14
C SER A 176 -42.69 55.05 7.06
N GLY A 177 -41.77 55.47 6.18
CA GLY A 177 -41.37 56.87 6.01
C GLY A 177 -42.18 57.64 4.96
N GLU A 178 -42.99 56.94 4.16
CA GLU A 178 -43.80 57.55 3.10
C GLU A 178 -45.20 57.92 3.59
N VAL A 179 -45.69 59.11 3.20
CA VAL A 179 -47.08 59.52 3.43
C VAL A 179 -47.88 59.27 2.16
N LYS A 180 -48.85 58.35 2.21
CA LYS A 180 -49.72 58.00 1.08
C LYS A 180 -51.21 58.02 1.45
N GLU A 181 -52.05 58.32 0.47
CA GLU A 181 -53.51 58.18 0.59
C GLU A 181 -53.95 56.77 0.22
N ILE A 182 -54.58 56.06 1.17
CA ILE A 182 -55.02 54.68 0.99
C ILE A 182 -56.55 54.64 0.85
N LYS A 183 -57.05 53.89 -0.13
CA LYS A 183 -58.50 53.62 -0.26
C LYS A 183 -58.86 52.38 0.57
N ALA A 184 -59.23 52.59 1.84
CA ALA A 184 -59.68 51.54 2.74
C ALA A 184 -61.22 51.53 2.87
N ASN A 185 -61.83 50.34 2.93
CA ASN A 185 -63.27 50.20 3.16
C ASN A 185 -63.56 50.22 4.67
N ILE A 186 -64.13 51.31 5.17
CA ILE A 186 -64.45 51.47 6.59
C ILE A 186 -65.77 50.77 6.87
N ILE A 187 -65.73 49.64 7.60
CA ILE A 187 -66.93 49.01 8.13
C ILE A 187 -67.34 49.77 9.39
N ASN A 188 -68.29 50.68 9.26
CA ASN A 188 -68.95 51.27 10.43
C ASN A 188 -69.82 50.19 11.11
N LEU A 189 -69.65 50.02 12.42
CA LEU A 189 -70.44 49.09 13.26
C LEU A 189 -71.94 49.43 13.30
N LEU A 190 -72.35 50.55 12.70
CA LEU A 190 -73.74 50.88 12.46
C LEU A 190 -74.06 50.57 11.00
N ALA A 191 -74.69 49.42 10.79
CA ALA A 191 -75.30 49.04 9.53
C ALA A 191 -76.26 50.14 9.04
N THR A 192 -75.75 51.08 8.24
CA THR A 192 -76.50 51.82 7.24
C THR A 192 -75.54 52.12 6.09
N LEU A 193 -75.71 51.37 5.00
CA LEU A 193 -75.07 51.64 3.72
C LEU A 193 -75.50 53.03 3.23
N LYS A 194 -74.63 54.03 3.43
CA LYS A 194 -74.69 55.25 2.64
C LYS A 194 -73.55 55.20 1.64
N LYS A 195 -73.88 54.84 0.40
CA LYS A 195 -73.05 55.15 -0.78
C LYS A 195 -72.73 56.65 -0.72
N LEU A 196 -71.46 57.03 -0.66
CA LEU A 196 -71.04 58.35 -1.09
C LEU A 196 -70.54 58.27 -2.52
N SER A 197 -71.14 59.12 -3.36
CA SER A 197 -70.68 59.53 -4.69
C SER A 197 -69.33 60.22 -4.63
#